data_AF-A0A1H7KBG8-F1
#
_entry.id   AF-A0A1H7KBG8-F1
#
_cell.length_a   1.000
_cell.length_b   1.000
_cell.length_c   1.000
_cell.angle_alpha   90.00
_cell.angle_beta   90.00
_cell.angle_gamma   90.00
#
_symmetry.space_group_name_H-M   'P 1'
#
loop_
_entity.id
_entity.type
_entity.pdbx_description
1 polymer ?
#
loop_
_entity_poly.entity_id
_entity_poly.type
_entity_poly.pdbx_seq_one_letter_code
_entity_poly.pdbx_strand_id
1 'polypeptide(L)'
;MPHPLSALGVVHTLISLPPVVAGLYSFARFHRIDVSMRAGQLYLAGLTLSVLTSFGLSSTGGLNPGHVLGALALLAAFTGALVVPRLQFLGRLRPHLQTFGLSFSFFLLLVPGINETLSRLPVGRPLAAGPDDPTVQGALLAWLLLFVFGFALQVRQIVVSHRAQRRAP
;
A
#
# COMPACT_ATOMS: atom_id res chain seq x y z
N MET A 1 -6.06 -5.95 -30.23
CA MET A 1 -7.24 -5.08 -29.98
C MET A 1 -7.13 -4.60 -28.54
N PRO A 2 -7.10 -3.28 -28.25
CA PRO A 2 -7.17 -2.82 -26.87
C PRO A 2 -8.48 -3.35 -26.27
N HIS A 3 -8.39 -4.19 -25.24
CA HIS A 3 -9.59 -4.62 -24.52
C HIS A 3 -10.18 -3.39 -23.84
N PRO A 4 -11.42 -2.96 -24.17
CA PRO A 4 -12.06 -1.89 -23.45
C PRO A 4 -12.04 -2.24 -21.96
N LEU A 5 -11.69 -1.28 -21.10
CA LEU A 5 -11.78 -1.46 -19.66
C LEU A 5 -13.18 -1.98 -19.36
N SER A 6 -13.28 -3.17 -18.75
CA SER A 6 -14.57 -3.67 -18.32
C SER A 6 -15.16 -2.65 -17.35
N ALA A 7 -16.49 -2.50 -17.33
CA ALA A 7 -17.16 -1.59 -16.38
C ALA A 7 -16.69 -1.84 -14.93
N LEU A 8 -16.45 -3.12 -14.59
CA LEU A 8 -15.90 -3.54 -13.30
C LEU A 8 -14.46 -3.07 -13.09
N GLY A 9 -13.61 -3.10 -14.11
CA GLY A 9 -12.24 -2.57 -14.04
C GLY A 9 -12.17 -1.05 -13.88
N VAL A 10 -13.08 -0.31 -14.52
CA VAL A 10 -13.21 1.15 -14.29
C VAL A 10 -13.62 1.43 -12.85
N VAL A 11 -14.64 0.73 -12.36
CA VAL A 11 -15.12 0.86 -10.98
C VAL A 11 -14.02 0.53 -9.98
N HIS A 12 -13.30 -0.58 -10.15
CA HIS A 12 -12.16 -0.95 -9.31
C HIS A 12 -11.07 0.12 -9.31
N THR A 13 -10.75 0.69 -10.48
CA THR A 13 -9.75 1.76 -10.59
C THR A 13 -10.18 2.98 -9.80
N LEU A 14 -11.42 3.43 -9.94
CA LEU A 14 -11.97 4.57 -9.19
C LEU A 14 -11.98 4.32 -7.67
N ILE A 15 -12.35 3.11 -7.25
CA ILE A 15 -12.34 2.69 -5.83
C ILE A 15 -10.92 2.63 -5.27
N SER A 16 -9.92 2.38 -6.11
CA SER A 16 -8.52 2.29 -5.71
C SER A 16 -7.84 3.66 -5.56
N LEU A 17 -8.41 4.75 -6.08
CA LEU A 17 -7.84 6.09 -5.94
C LEU A 17 -7.87 6.63 -4.49
N PRO A 18 -9.01 6.58 -3.75
CA PRO A 18 -9.07 7.07 -2.38
C PRO A 18 -7.99 6.54 -1.43
N PRO A 19 -7.70 5.22 -1.34
CA PRO A 19 -6.66 4.74 -0.44
C PRO A 19 -5.26 5.23 -0.86
N VAL A 20 -4.98 5.37 -2.16
CA VAL A 20 -3.71 5.93 -2.64
C VAL A 20 -3.55 7.37 -2.18
N VAL A 21 -4.57 8.20 -2.41
CA VAL A 21 -4.55 9.61 -1.98
C VAL A 21 -4.45 9.73 -0.46
N ALA A 22 -5.21 8.93 0.28
CA ALA A 22 -5.21 8.95 1.74
C ALA A 22 -3.87 8.52 2.35
N GLY A 23 -3.22 7.51 1.75
CA GLY A 23 -1.89 7.07 2.17
C GLY A 23 -0.82 8.12 1.89
N LEU A 24 -0.79 8.69 0.68
CA LEU A 24 0.13 9.80 0.34
C LEU A 24 -0.07 11.00 1.25
N TYR A 25 -1.32 11.42 1.47
CA TYR A 25 -1.64 12.50 2.40
C TYR A 25 -1.15 12.18 3.82
N SER A 26 -1.32 10.94 4.28
CA SER A 26 -0.87 10.53 5.61
C SER A 26 0.66 10.58 5.74
N PHE A 27 1.41 10.14 4.72
CA PHE A 27 2.86 10.27 4.72
C PHE A 27 3.32 11.73 4.69
N ALA A 28 2.68 12.58 3.89
CA ALA A 28 3.03 13.99 3.79
C ALA A 28 2.70 14.78 5.08
N ARG A 29 1.53 14.53 5.67
CA ARG A 29 1.02 15.32 6.81
C ARG A 29 1.43 14.75 8.17
N PHE A 30 1.45 13.43 8.31
CA PHE A 30 1.63 12.74 9.59
C PHE A 30 2.88 11.84 9.62
N HIS A 31 3.64 11.76 8.52
CA HIS A 31 4.81 10.89 8.32
C HIS A 31 4.55 9.38 8.38
N ARG A 32 3.33 8.96 8.73
CA ARG A 32 2.89 7.57 8.78
C ARG A 32 1.39 7.50 8.53
N ILE A 33 0.92 6.33 8.13
CA ILE A 33 -0.51 6.02 8.14
C ILE A 33 -0.91 5.68 9.58
N ASP A 34 -1.88 6.41 10.12
CA ASP A 34 -2.36 6.26 11.49
C ASP A 34 -3.88 6.10 11.50
N VAL A 35 -4.37 4.94 11.91
CA VAL A 35 -5.81 4.59 11.90
C VAL A 35 -6.63 5.30 12.98
N SER A 36 -5.98 6.03 13.90
CA SER A 36 -6.67 6.98 14.77
C SER A 36 -7.11 8.25 14.04
N MET A 37 -6.52 8.52 12.87
CA MET A 37 -6.83 9.68 12.03
C MET A 37 -7.80 9.31 10.91
N ARG A 38 -8.67 10.26 10.52
CA ARG A 38 -9.63 10.07 9.41
C ARG A 38 -8.98 9.60 8.11
N ALA A 39 -7.78 10.11 7.80
CA ALA A 39 -7.03 9.69 6.61
C ALA A 39 -6.59 8.22 6.69
N GLY A 40 -6.14 7.74 7.85
CA GLY A 40 -5.80 6.32 8.02
C GLY A 40 -7.01 5.40 7.99
N GLN A 41 -8.16 5.86 8.51
CA GLN A 41 -9.44 5.13 8.39
C GLN A 41 -9.90 5.03 6.93
N LEU A 42 -9.84 6.14 6.18
CA LEU A 42 -10.15 6.17 4.76
C LEU A 42 -9.20 5.27 3.96
N TYR A 43 -7.90 5.28 4.29
CA TYR A 43 -6.93 4.37 3.72
C TYR A 43 -7.31 2.90 3.93
N LEU A 44 -7.60 2.49 5.18
CA LEU A 44 -7.89 1.09 5.49
C LEU A 44 -9.21 0.60 4.86
N ALA A 45 -10.25 1.43 4.90
CA ALA A 45 -11.53 1.13 4.26
C ALA A 45 -11.38 1.07 2.72
N GLY A 46 -10.69 2.05 2.13
CA GLY A 46 -10.43 2.09 0.69
C GLY A 46 -9.59 0.92 0.20
N LEU A 47 -8.54 0.55 0.95
CA LEU A 47 -7.71 -0.62 0.66
C LEU A 47 -8.56 -1.90 0.66
N THR A 48 -9.43 -2.05 1.65
CA THR A 48 -10.34 -3.19 1.75
C THR A 48 -11.27 -3.26 0.54
N LEU A 49 -11.92 -2.15 0.17
CA LEU A 49 -12.81 -2.10 -0.98
C LEU A 49 -12.07 -2.35 -2.31
N SER A 50 -10.87 -1.80 -2.47
CA SER A 50 -10.02 -2.02 -3.63
C SER A 50 -9.68 -3.51 -3.78
N VAL A 51 -9.22 -4.15 -2.71
CA VAL A 51 -8.88 -5.58 -2.73
C VAL A 51 -10.13 -6.44 -3.00
N LEU A 52 -11.26 -6.17 -2.35
CA LEU A 52 -12.50 -6.91 -2.59
C LEU A 52 -12.98 -6.81 -4.04
N THR A 53 -12.91 -5.61 -4.63
CA THR A 53 -13.31 -5.42 -6.03
C THR A 53 -12.34 -6.05 -7.02
N SER A 54 -11.06 -6.23 -6.65
CA SER A 54 -10.07 -6.94 -7.48
C SER A 54 -10.40 -8.42 -7.68
N PHE A 55 -11.14 -9.05 -6.77
CA PHE A 55 -11.58 -10.44 -6.94
C PHE A 55 -12.55 -10.59 -8.10
N GLY A 56 -13.41 -9.60 -8.34
CA GLY A 56 -14.36 -9.59 -9.47
C GLY A 56 -13.71 -9.34 -10.85
N LEU A 57 -12.43 -8.93 -10.88
CA LEU A 57 -11.67 -8.63 -12.11
C LEU A 57 -11.03 -9.87 -12.75
N SER A 58 -11.06 -11.03 -12.09
CA SER A 58 -10.38 -12.23 -12.58
C SER A 58 -11.06 -12.78 -13.83
N SER A 59 -10.36 -12.73 -14.96
CA SER A 59 -10.78 -13.38 -16.21
C SER A 59 -10.48 -14.88 -16.24
N THR A 60 -9.68 -15.39 -15.32
CA THR A 60 -9.25 -16.80 -15.24
C THR A 60 -10.09 -17.63 -14.27
N GLY A 61 -11.05 -17.03 -13.55
CA GLY A 61 -11.90 -17.71 -12.57
C GLY A 61 -11.16 -18.19 -11.30
N GLY A 62 -9.86 -17.86 -11.15
CA GLY A 62 -9.02 -18.31 -10.05
C GLY A 62 -8.18 -17.20 -9.41
N LEU A 63 -7.34 -17.59 -8.44
CA LEU A 63 -6.39 -16.71 -7.75
C LEU A 63 -5.27 -16.28 -8.70
N ASN A 64 -5.07 -14.97 -8.84
CA ASN A 64 -3.96 -14.39 -9.59
C ASN A 64 -2.95 -13.69 -8.66
N PRO A 65 -1.74 -13.34 -9.14
CA PRO A 65 -0.75 -12.65 -8.32
C PRO A 65 -1.24 -11.35 -7.69
N GLY A 66 -2.14 -10.62 -8.37
CA GLY A 66 -2.77 -9.41 -7.84
C GLY A 66 -3.66 -9.68 -6.63
N HIS A 67 -4.42 -10.78 -6.62
CA HIS A 67 -5.20 -11.20 -5.44
C HIS A 67 -4.31 -11.57 -4.26
N VAL A 68 -3.21 -12.27 -4.52
CA VAL A 68 -2.24 -12.63 -3.48
C VAL A 68 -1.63 -11.37 -2.87
N LEU A 69 -1.19 -10.42 -3.70
CA LEU A 69 -0.68 -9.13 -3.25
C LEU A 69 -1.72 -8.33 -2.47
N GLY A 70 -2.98 -8.31 -2.93
CA GLY A 70 -4.08 -7.67 -2.23
C GLY A 70 -4.36 -8.29 -0.86
N ALA A 71 -4.40 -9.62 -0.78
CA ALA A 71 -4.57 -10.34 0.48
C ALA A 71 -3.41 -10.09 1.45
N LEU A 72 -2.17 -10.07 0.96
CA LEU A 72 -0.99 -9.71 1.75
C LEU A 72 -1.04 -8.26 2.22
N ALA A 73 -1.54 -7.33 1.39
CA ALA A 73 -1.72 -5.94 1.77
C ALA A 73 -2.74 -5.80 2.91
N LEU A 74 -3.89 -6.51 2.83
CA LEU A 74 -4.86 -6.54 3.93
C LEU A 74 -4.26 -7.16 5.19
N LEU A 75 -3.57 -8.29 5.06
CA LEU A 75 -2.93 -8.94 6.20
C LEU A 75 -1.95 -7.98 6.89
N ALA A 76 -1.05 -7.34 6.14
CA ALA A 76 -0.11 -6.37 6.67
C ALA A 76 -0.80 -5.17 7.33
N ALA A 77 -1.82 -4.61 6.67
CA ALA A 77 -2.56 -3.46 7.17
C ALA A 77 -3.31 -3.77 8.47
N PHE A 78 -4.08 -4.86 8.51
CA PHE A 78 -4.87 -5.26 9.67
C PHE A 78 -4.00 -5.81 10.80
N THR A 79 -2.92 -6.52 10.51
CA THR A 79 -1.95 -6.91 11.54
C THR A 79 -1.33 -5.68 12.18
N GLY A 80 -0.85 -4.74 11.36
CA GLY A 80 -0.28 -3.47 11.85
C GLY A 80 -1.29 -2.63 12.63
N ALA A 81 -2.51 -2.48 12.12
CA ALA A 81 -3.53 -1.61 12.70
C ALA A 81 -4.24 -2.19 13.92
N LEU A 82 -4.49 -3.51 13.95
CA LEU A 82 -5.37 -4.14 14.95
C LEU A 82 -4.64 -5.17 15.81
N VAL A 83 -3.78 -6.00 15.23
CA VAL A 83 -3.15 -7.11 15.99
C VAL A 83 -1.97 -6.61 16.83
N VAL A 84 -0.99 -5.93 16.23
CA VAL A 84 0.21 -5.43 16.92
C VAL A 84 -0.11 -4.54 18.13
N PRO A 85 -1.12 -3.66 18.12
CA PRO A 85 -1.52 -2.91 19.31
C PRO A 85 -2.02 -3.79 20.47
N ARG A 86 -2.37 -5.05 20.28
CA ARG A 86 -2.81 -5.95 21.37
C ARG A 86 -1.67 -6.77 21.97
N LEU A 87 -0.55 -6.88 21.28
CA LEU A 87 0.60 -7.70 21.68
C LEU A 87 1.51 -6.94 22.65
N GLN A 88 1.12 -6.86 23.93
CA GLN A 88 1.85 -6.10 24.95
C GLN A 88 3.31 -6.54 25.12
N PHE A 89 3.59 -7.84 24.94
CA PHE A 89 4.95 -8.40 25.07
C PHE A 89 5.96 -7.79 24.08
N LEU A 90 5.51 -7.19 22.97
CA LEU A 90 6.38 -6.54 21.98
C LEU A 90 6.96 -5.20 22.49
N GLY A 91 6.41 -4.62 23.56
CA GLY A 91 6.94 -3.43 24.21
C GLY A 91 7.27 -2.30 23.23
N ARG A 92 8.56 -1.96 23.13
CA ARG A 92 9.08 -0.87 22.27
C ARG A 92 9.04 -1.17 20.77
N LEU A 93 8.87 -2.43 20.37
CA LEU A 93 8.78 -2.83 18.95
C LEU A 93 7.39 -2.53 18.35
N ARG A 94 6.35 -2.38 19.20
CA ARG A 94 4.96 -2.14 18.75
C ARG A 94 4.84 -0.97 17.77
N PRO A 95 5.28 0.27 18.07
CA PRO A 95 5.11 1.39 17.14
C PRO A 95 5.84 1.16 15.81
N HIS A 96 6.96 0.44 15.81
CA HIS A 96 7.70 0.09 14.59
C HIS A 96 6.91 -0.90 13.73
N LEU A 97 6.37 -1.96 14.34
CA LEU A 97 5.62 -2.99 13.64
C LEU A 97 4.24 -2.50 13.14
N GLN A 98 3.58 -1.61 13.89
CA GLN A 98 2.35 -0.95 13.42
C GLN A 98 2.63 -0.11 12.17
N THR A 99 3.67 0.73 12.24
CA THR A 99 4.07 1.61 11.13
C THR A 99 4.56 0.81 9.92
N PHE A 100 5.28 -0.28 10.15
CA PHE A 100 5.71 -1.20 9.10
C PHE A 100 4.51 -1.83 8.40
N GLY A 101 3.57 -2.41 9.15
CA GLY A 101 2.41 -3.10 8.57
C GLY A 101 1.60 -2.20 7.64
N LEU A 102 1.33 -0.96 8.06
CA LEU A 102 0.58 0.01 7.24
C LEU A 102 1.39 0.59 6.07
N SER A 103 2.69 0.81 6.25
CA SER A 103 3.53 1.30 5.14
C SER A 103 3.79 0.20 4.10
N PHE A 104 3.96 -1.04 4.55
CA PHE A 104 4.14 -2.20 3.70
C PHE A 104 2.86 -2.54 2.94
N SER A 105 1.68 -2.41 3.56
CA SER A 105 0.41 -2.55 2.83
C SER A 105 0.25 -1.49 1.75
N PHE A 106 0.73 -0.25 1.97
CA PHE A 106 0.72 0.79 0.94
C PHE A 106 1.70 0.48 -0.19
N PHE A 107 2.89 -0.02 0.14
CA PHE A 107 3.85 -0.50 -0.84
C PHE A 107 3.22 -1.58 -1.74
N LEU A 108 2.61 -2.62 -1.14
CA LEU A 108 1.96 -3.72 -1.85
C LEU A 108 0.78 -3.26 -2.71
N LEU A 109 -0.02 -2.29 -2.24
CA LEU A 109 -1.14 -1.70 -3.00
C LEU A 109 -0.69 -1.15 -4.36
N LEU A 110 0.48 -0.50 -4.42
CA LEU A 110 0.96 0.11 -5.66
C LEU A 110 1.71 -0.84 -6.59
N VAL A 111 2.16 -2.01 -6.14
CA VAL A 111 2.88 -2.99 -6.99
C VAL A 111 2.08 -3.35 -8.26
N PRO A 112 0.82 -3.84 -8.16
CA PRO A 112 0.02 -4.09 -9.36
C PRO A 112 -0.33 -2.79 -10.09
N GLY A 113 -0.58 -1.69 -9.36
CA GLY A 113 -0.89 -0.39 -9.97
C GLY A 113 0.22 0.13 -10.90
N ILE A 114 1.49 -0.04 -10.51
CA ILE A 114 2.66 0.32 -11.32
C ILE A 114 2.70 -0.53 -12.59
N ASN A 115 2.57 -1.85 -12.47
CA ASN A 115 2.56 -2.75 -13.62
C ASN A 115 1.40 -2.43 -14.58
N GLU A 116 0.18 -2.27 -14.06
CA GLU A 116 -1.00 -1.96 -14.86
C GLU A 116 -0.88 -0.60 -15.55
N THR A 117 -0.33 0.41 -14.86
CA THR A 117 -0.14 1.75 -15.44
C THR A 117 0.86 1.70 -16.59
N LEU A 118 2.03 1.11 -16.37
CA LEU A 118 3.10 1.06 -17.38
C LEU A 118 2.74 0.15 -18.57
N SER A 119 2.00 -0.93 -18.32
CA SER A 119 1.62 -1.89 -19.36
C SER A 119 0.35 -1.49 -20.13
N ARG A 120 -0.37 -0.45 -19.70
CA ARG A 120 -1.61 0.02 -20.38
C ARG A 120 -1.55 1.45 -20.88
N LEU A 121 -0.68 2.30 -20.33
CA LEU A 121 -0.59 3.71 -20.69
C LEU A 121 0.76 4.06 -21.32
N PRO A 122 0.78 5.04 -22.24
CA PRO A 122 -0.38 5.67 -22.89
C PRO A 122 -1.13 4.70 -23.83
N VAL A 123 -2.43 4.94 -24.01
CA VAL A 123 -3.29 4.08 -24.84
C VAL A 123 -2.76 4.02 -26.27
N GLY A 124 -2.63 2.81 -26.81
CA GLY A 124 -2.10 2.56 -28.16
C GLY A 124 -0.58 2.47 -28.24
N ARG A 125 0.15 2.91 -27.21
CA ARG A 125 1.62 2.77 -27.11
C ARG A 125 2.06 2.59 -25.65
N PRO A 126 1.79 1.43 -25.03
CA PRO A 126 2.21 1.15 -23.65
C PRO A 126 3.71 1.35 -23.42
N LEU A 127 4.07 1.75 -22.21
CA LEU A 127 5.47 1.93 -21.81
C LEU A 127 6.19 0.60 -21.53
N ALA A 128 5.46 -0.47 -21.24
CA ALA A 128 5.99 -1.79 -20.95
C ALA A 128 5.11 -2.91 -21.54
N ALA A 129 5.71 -4.08 -21.78
CA ALA A 129 4.99 -5.25 -22.26
C ALA A 129 4.29 -6.06 -21.15
N GLY A 130 4.70 -5.88 -19.89
CA GLY A 130 4.18 -6.62 -18.74
C GLY A 130 5.13 -6.62 -17.54
N PRO A 131 4.89 -7.48 -16.54
CA PRO A 131 5.65 -7.47 -15.27
C PRO A 131 7.13 -7.85 -15.43
N ASP A 132 7.47 -8.63 -16.45
CA ASP A 132 8.85 -9.04 -16.76
C ASP A 132 9.62 -8.01 -17.59
N ASP A 133 8.97 -6.91 -18.00
CA ASP A 133 9.63 -5.83 -18.73
C ASP A 133 10.64 -5.10 -17.81
N PRO A 134 11.88 -4.84 -18.29
CA PRO A 134 12.89 -4.12 -17.51
C PRO A 134 12.41 -2.76 -16.97
N THR A 135 11.49 -2.11 -17.69
CA THR A 135 10.90 -0.83 -17.28
C THR A 135 10.04 -0.99 -16.02
N VAL A 136 9.23 -2.06 -15.95
CA VAL A 136 8.40 -2.37 -14.79
C VAL A 136 9.29 -2.80 -13.62
N GLN A 137 10.26 -3.68 -13.86
CA GLN A 137 11.18 -4.13 -12.82
C GLN A 137 11.99 -2.97 -12.23
N GLY A 138 12.48 -2.06 -13.07
CA GLY A 138 13.17 -0.84 -12.63
C GLY A 138 12.28 0.07 -11.80
N ALA A 139 11.02 0.28 -12.21
CA ALA A 139 10.05 1.07 -11.44
C ALA A 139 9.71 0.43 -10.09
N LEU A 140 9.53 -0.89 -10.05
CA LEU A 140 9.27 -1.65 -8.81
C LEU A 140 10.49 -1.63 -7.88
N LEU A 141 11.71 -1.70 -8.41
CA LEU A 141 12.93 -1.56 -7.63
C LEU A 141 13.03 -0.16 -7.02
N ALA A 142 12.78 0.89 -7.80
CA ALA A 142 12.75 2.26 -7.29
C ALA A 142 11.68 2.43 -6.19
N TRP A 143 10.50 1.82 -6.38
CA TRP A 143 9.43 1.81 -5.39
C TRP A 143 9.82 1.09 -4.10
N LEU A 144 10.50 -0.05 -4.22
CA LEU A 144 11.03 -0.79 -3.08
C LEU A 144 12.07 0.04 -2.30
N LEU A 145 12.99 0.69 -3.01
CA LEU A 145 13.98 1.58 -2.40
C LEU A 145 13.28 2.72 -1.64
N LEU A 146 12.28 3.36 -2.25
CA LEU A 146 11.51 4.41 -1.60
C LEU A 146 10.83 3.90 -0.32
N PHE A 147 10.24 2.71 -0.34
CA PHE A 147 9.66 2.08 0.84
C PHE A 147 10.71 1.85 1.93
N VAL A 148 11.87 1.27 1.59
CA VAL A 148 12.95 1.01 2.55
C VAL A 148 13.46 2.30 3.19
N PHE A 149 13.75 3.32 2.38
CA PHE A 149 14.22 4.62 2.90
C PHE A 149 13.14 5.32 3.72
N GLY A 150 11.89 5.35 3.25
CA GLY A 150 10.76 5.93 3.96
C GLY A 150 10.53 5.26 5.32
N PHE A 151 10.57 3.94 5.37
CA PHE A 151 10.42 3.21 6.62
C PHE A 151 11.60 3.45 7.59
N ALA A 152 12.84 3.53 7.09
CA ALA A 152 14.00 3.87 7.92
C ALA A 152 13.84 5.26 8.57
N LEU A 153 13.31 6.24 7.83
CA LEU A 153 13.00 7.57 8.37
C LEU A 153 11.90 7.52 9.44
N GLN A 154 10.84 6.73 9.22
CA GLN A 154 9.79 6.53 10.23
C GLN A 154 10.34 5.89 11.51
N VAL A 155 11.21 4.89 11.39
CA VAL A 155 11.88 4.27 12.55
C VAL A 155 12.70 5.30 13.32
N ARG A 156 13.47 6.13 12.62
CA ARG A 156 14.25 7.22 13.23
C ARG A 156 13.33 8.20 13.96
N GLN A 157 12.23 8.62 13.35
CA GLN A 157 11.27 9.53 13.97
C GLN A 157 10.67 8.95 15.26
N ILE A 158 10.25 7.68 15.24
CA ILE A 158 9.73 6.99 16.44
C ILE A 158 10.77 7.00 17.58
N VAL A 159 12.03 6.70 17.27
CA VAL A 159 13.11 6.70 18.26
C VAL A 159 13.34 8.10 18.86
N VAL A 160 13.34 9.14 18.02
CA VAL A 160 13.52 10.53 18.47
C VAL A 160 12.35 10.96 19.38
N SER A 161 11.11 10.68 18.99
CA SER A 161 9.91 11.02 19.76
C SER A 161 9.90 10.34 21.14
N HIS A 162 10.29 9.06 21.21
CA HIS A 162 10.38 8.35 22.50
C HIS A 162 11.46 8.94 23.42
N ARG A 163 12.58 9.43 22.86
CA ARG A 163 13.63 10.08 23.65
C ARG A 163 13.19 11.43 24.20
N ALA A 164 12.45 12.22 23.43
CA ALA A 164 11.90 13.50 23.86
C ALA A 164 10.91 13.32 25.02
N GLN A 165 10.00 12.35 24.92
CA GLN A 165 9.02 12.05 25.98
C GLN A 165 9.66 11.59 27.30
N ARG A 166 10.76 10.82 27.24
CA ARG A 166 11.51 10.40 28.44
C ARG A 166 12.28 11.52 29.14
N ARG A 167 12.45 12.68 28.47
CA ARG A 167 13.18 13.84 29.00
C ARG A 167 12.26 14.96 29.46
N ALA A 168 10.93 14.82 29.29
CA ALA A 168 9.97 15.77 29.82
C ALA A 168 9.90 15.62 31.36
N PRO A 169 9.98 16.73 32.11
CA PRO A 169 9.98 16.72 33.58
C PRO A 169 8.65 16.27 34.18
#